data_AF-A0A964LES9-F1
#
_entry.id   AF-A0A964LES9-F1
#
_cell.length_a   1.000
_cell.length_b   1.000
_cell.length_c   1.000
_cell.angle_alpha   90.00
_cell.angle_beta   90.00
_cell.angle_gamma   90.00
#
_symmetry.space_group_name_H-M   'P 1'
#
loop_
_entity.id
_entity.type
_entity.pdbx_description
1 polymer ?
#
loop_
_entity_poly.entity_id
_entity_poly.type
_entity_poly.pdbx_seq_one_letter_code
_entity_poly.pdbx_strand_id
1 'polypeptide(L)'
;MSRYETGKLDGEFRSFPCAVSFSQNWTIPDIDHFRFEGEGEYEKAWENIEELKQDLNGVSEERPFKSRHRLFGWPDPVEGDMQLECQLVANGISYGKGYPNPMPELIKVGAKDWQLLLQIDTDEENPGWMWGDVGRIYYWIHKDDLAARRFENVRLFLQCS
;
A
#
# COMPACT_ATOMS: atom_id res chain seq x y z
N MET A 1 29.31 -14.44 2.69
CA MET A 1 28.26 -13.53 3.18
C MET A 1 28.82 -12.13 3.13
N SER A 2 28.44 -11.36 2.10
CA SER A 2 28.85 -9.97 1.96
C SER A 2 28.16 -9.16 3.05
N ARG A 3 28.92 -8.56 3.96
CA ARG A 3 28.39 -7.51 4.84
C ARG A 3 28.14 -6.30 3.95
N TYR A 4 26.89 -5.88 3.82
CA TYR A 4 26.60 -4.57 3.25
C TYR A 4 27.32 -3.53 4.12
N GLU A 5 28.37 -2.93 3.58
CA GLU A 5 28.94 -1.72 4.14
C GLU A 5 27.83 -0.67 4.12
N THR A 6 27.46 -0.14 5.27
CA THR A 6 26.58 1.02 5.37
C THR A 6 27.35 2.19 4.74
N GLY A 7 27.16 2.40 3.43
CA GLY A 7 27.62 3.60 2.76
C GLY A 7 27.18 4.81 3.56
N LYS A 8 28.05 5.80 3.70
CA LYS A 8 27.64 7.09 4.26
C LYS A 8 26.50 7.59 3.38
N LEU A 9 25.29 7.61 3.92
CA LEU A 9 24.20 8.39 3.34
C LEU A 9 24.71 9.83 3.29
N ASP A 10 24.85 10.34 2.07
CA ASP A 10 25.14 11.74 1.81
C ASP A 10 23.97 12.61 2.28
N GLY A 11 24.16 13.94 2.25
CA GLY A 11 23.20 14.88 2.83
C GLY A 11 21.78 14.82 2.24
N GLU A 12 21.61 14.15 1.10
CA GLU A 12 20.35 14.07 0.34
C GLU A 12 19.35 13.03 0.89
N PHE A 13 19.79 12.05 1.70
CA PHE A 13 18.89 11.04 2.30
C PHE A 13 18.72 11.21 3.82
N ARG A 14 18.77 12.46 4.30
CA ARG A 14 18.59 12.76 5.72
C ARG A 14 17.13 12.57 6.12
N SER A 15 16.89 11.65 7.04
CA SER A 15 15.65 11.61 7.82
C SER A 15 15.89 12.15 9.22
N PHE A 16 14.86 12.77 9.78
CA PHE A 16 14.89 13.30 11.13
C PHE A 16 14.02 12.44 12.05
N PRO A 17 14.46 12.14 13.28
CA PRO A 17 13.57 11.57 14.27
C PRO A 17 12.37 12.50 14.48
N CYS A 18 11.16 11.97 14.34
CA CYS A 18 9.92 12.69 14.58
C CYS A 18 9.06 11.97 15.62
N ALA A 19 8.18 12.71 16.28
CA ALA A 19 7.22 12.11 17.20
C ALA A 19 6.09 11.44 16.41
N VAL A 20 5.66 10.26 16.85
CA VAL A 20 4.51 9.57 16.26
C VAL A 20 3.25 9.92 17.06
N SER A 21 2.23 10.43 16.39
CA SER A 21 0.89 10.64 16.94
C SER A 21 -0.10 9.70 16.26
N PHE A 22 -0.88 8.98 17.04
CA PHE A 22 -1.90 8.07 16.51
C PHE A 22 -3.29 8.72 16.57
N SER A 23 -4.06 8.52 15.50
CA SER A 23 -5.48 8.82 15.44
C SER A 23 -6.20 7.71 14.69
N GLN A 24 -7.45 7.45 15.05
CA GLN A 24 -8.30 6.54 14.29
C GLN A 24 -8.97 7.30 13.14
N ASN A 25 -9.04 6.67 11.98
CA ASN A 25 -9.76 7.19 10.83
C ASN A 25 -10.42 6.03 10.07
N TRP A 26 -11.49 6.33 9.35
CA TRP A 26 -12.09 5.38 8.42
C TRP A 26 -11.24 5.30 7.15
N THR A 27 -11.24 4.12 6.54
CA THR A 27 -10.59 3.84 5.27
C THR A 27 -11.55 3.00 4.43
N ILE A 28 -11.51 3.16 3.12
CA ILE A 28 -12.35 2.41 2.18
C ILE A 28 -11.49 1.60 1.23
N PRO A 29 -11.97 0.45 0.73
CA PRO A 29 -11.23 -0.34 -0.25
C PRO A 29 -10.98 0.45 -1.54
N ASP A 30 -9.94 0.05 -2.24
CA ASP A 30 -9.68 0.56 -3.58
C ASP A 30 -10.72 0.06 -4.60
N ILE A 31 -10.80 0.71 -5.76
CA ILE A 31 -11.78 0.37 -6.81
C ILE A 31 -11.64 -1.09 -7.29
N ASP A 32 -10.43 -1.65 -7.24
CA ASP A 32 -10.12 -3.02 -7.61
C ASP A 32 -10.90 -4.09 -6.80
N HIS A 33 -11.49 -3.71 -5.66
CA HIS A 33 -12.32 -4.60 -4.84
C HIS A 33 -13.76 -4.74 -5.32
N PHE A 34 -14.19 -3.91 -6.26
CA PHE A 34 -15.55 -3.88 -6.76
C PHE A 34 -15.65 -4.57 -8.12
N ARG A 35 -16.88 -4.99 -8.46
CA ARG A 35 -17.21 -5.57 -9.75
C ARG A 35 -18.19 -4.67 -10.47
N PHE A 36 -17.93 -4.45 -11.75
CA PHE A 36 -18.72 -3.60 -12.62
C PHE A 36 -19.20 -4.42 -13.81
N GLU A 37 -20.48 -4.35 -14.13
CA GLU A 37 -21.10 -5.12 -15.22
C GLU A 37 -21.68 -4.20 -16.31
N GLY A 38 -22.00 -2.96 -15.96
CA GLY A 38 -22.54 -1.95 -16.86
C GLY A 38 -21.49 -0.98 -17.43
N GLU A 39 -21.78 -0.48 -18.64
CA GLU A 39 -20.98 0.59 -19.27
C GLU A 39 -21.05 1.88 -18.45
N GLY A 40 -19.89 2.47 -18.14
CA GLY A 40 -19.80 3.70 -17.36
C GLY A 40 -19.98 3.54 -15.85
N GLU A 41 -20.15 2.32 -15.33
CA GLU A 41 -20.25 2.08 -13.88
C GLU A 41 -18.91 2.25 -13.18
N TYR A 42 -17.82 1.81 -13.84
CA TYR A 42 -16.47 1.91 -13.30
C TYR A 42 -16.07 3.37 -13.09
N GLU A 43 -16.24 4.22 -14.10
CA GLU A 43 -15.85 5.63 -14.06
C GLU A 43 -16.61 6.37 -12.96
N LYS A 44 -17.93 6.15 -12.86
CA LYS A 44 -18.74 6.73 -11.79
C LYS A 44 -18.32 6.25 -10.40
N ALA A 45 -18.02 4.96 -10.26
CA ALA A 45 -17.56 4.42 -8.98
C ALA A 45 -16.18 4.97 -8.61
N TRP A 46 -15.30 5.14 -9.58
CA TRP A 46 -13.98 5.73 -9.39
C TRP A 46 -14.09 7.16 -8.87
N GLU A 47 -14.89 8.00 -9.53
CA GLU A 47 -15.13 9.39 -9.11
C GLU A 47 -15.67 9.44 -7.67
N ASN A 48 -16.67 8.62 -7.34
CA ASN A 48 -17.25 8.57 -5.99
C ASN A 48 -16.26 8.07 -4.93
N ILE A 49 -15.43 7.07 -5.25
CA ILE A 49 -14.43 6.53 -4.32
C ILE A 49 -13.34 7.57 -4.07
N GLU A 50 -12.88 8.27 -5.11
CA GLU A 50 -11.86 9.30 -4.97
C GLU A 50 -12.37 10.52 -4.18
N GLU A 51 -13.62 10.94 -4.39
CA GLU A 51 -14.27 11.97 -3.57
C GLU A 51 -14.32 11.56 -2.10
N LEU A 52 -14.79 10.33 -1.81
CA LEU A 52 -14.82 9.80 -0.45
C LEU A 52 -13.42 9.68 0.17
N LYS A 53 -12.41 9.28 -0.59
CA LYS A 53 -11.02 9.25 -0.12
C LYS A 53 -10.55 10.66 0.24
N GLN A 54 -10.85 11.68 -0.56
CA GLN A 54 -10.49 13.07 -0.27
C GLN A 54 -11.13 13.56 1.03
N ASP A 55 -12.43 13.32 1.20
CA ASP A 55 -13.18 13.66 2.42
C ASP A 55 -12.60 12.99 3.67
N LEU A 56 -12.38 11.67 3.60
CA LEU A 56 -11.82 10.89 4.71
C LEU A 56 -10.40 11.33 5.05
N ASN A 57 -9.63 11.76 4.06
CA ASN A 57 -8.25 12.19 4.24
C ASN A 57 -8.12 13.65 4.68
N GLY A 58 -9.22 14.41 4.65
CA GLY A 58 -9.22 15.84 4.94
C GLY A 58 -8.34 16.62 3.97
N VAL A 59 -8.31 16.19 2.70
CA VAL A 59 -7.63 16.89 1.61
C VAL A 59 -8.55 18.03 1.15
N SER A 60 -7.97 19.19 0.86
CA SER A 60 -8.70 20.35 0.32
C SER A 60 -7.83 21.07 -0.69
N GLU A 61 -8.38 22.01 -1.46
CA GLU A 61 -7.60 22.86 -2.37
C GLU A 61 -6.45 23.58 -1.66
N GLU A 62 -6.60 23.91 -0.38
CA GLU A 62 -5.58 24.58 0.45
C GLU A 62 -4.49 23.61 0.96
N ARG A 63 -4.79 22.31 1.00
CA ARG A 63 -3.86 21.25 1.39
C ARG A 63 -4.01 20.08 0.42
N PRO A 64 -3.56 20.26 -0.84
CA PRO A 64 -3.74 19.24 -1.88
C PRO A 64 -2.92 17.98 -1.57
N PHE A 65 -1.87 18.11 -0.75
CA PHE A 65 -1.01 17.02 -0.34
C PHE A 65 -0.86 17.02 1.18
N LYS A 66 -1.29 15.92 1.80
CA LYS A 66 -1.06 15.63 3.21
C LYS A 66 -0.57 14.20 3.29
N SER A 67 0.64 14.00 3.80
CA SER A 67 1.24 12.68 4.00
C SER A 67 0.39 11.81 4.93
N ARG A 68 0.20 10.54 4.55
CA ARG A 68 -0.68 9.60 5.26
C ARG A 68 0.01 8.28 5.55
N HIS A 69 0.52 8.19 6.76
CA HIS A 69 1.00 6.93 7.34
C HIS A 69 -0.19 6.18 7.96
N ARG A 70 -0.31 4.87 7.72
CA ARG A 70 -1.43 4.05 8.23
C ARG A 70 -0.95 2.76 8.85
N LEU A 71 -1.54 2.38 9.97
CA LEU A 71 -1.39 1.06 10.56
C LEU A 71 -2.75 0.35 10.42
N PHE A 72 -2.78 -0.76 9.68
CA PHE A 72 -4.02 -1.46 9.29
C PHE A 72 -5.01 -0.60 8.48
N GLY A 73 -6.21 -1.14 8.25
CA GLY A 73 -7.23 -0.54 7.38
C GLY A 73 -7.01 -0.85 5.90
N TRP A 74 -7.60 -0.04 5.04
CA TRP A 74 -7.38 -0.09 3.60
C TRP A 74 -6.24 0.87 3.20
N PRO A 75 -5.37 0.46 2.26
CA PRO A 75 -4.29 1.31 1.75
C PRO A 75 -4.81 2.43 0.84
N ASP A 76 -3.96 3.42 0.58
CA ASP A 76 -4.13 4.39 -0.52
C ASP A 76 -3.16 4.03 -1.68
N PRO A 77 -3.43 2.97 -2.46
CA PRO A 77 -2.51 2.48 -3.49
C PRO A 77 -2.26 3.54 -4.56
N VAL A 78 -1.07 3.49 -5.18
CA VAL A 78 -0.69 4.34 -6.32
C VAL A 78 -0.91 3.59 -7.63
N GLU A 79 -0.59 2.30 -7.67
CA GLU A 79 -0.61 1.46 -8.88
C GLU A 79 -1.69 0.36 -8.83
N GLY A 80 -2.60 0.41 -7.85
CA GLY A 80 -3.66 -0.58 -7.65
C GLY A 80 -3.42 -1.52 -6.46
N ASP A 81 -4.37 -2.43 -6.24
CA ASP A 81 -4.39 -3.34 -5.09
C ASP A 81 -3.27 -4.40 -5.11
N MET A 82 -2.68 -4.67 -3.94
CA MET A 82 -1.53 -5.56 -3.79
C MET A 82 -1.89 -6.95 -3.22
N GLN A 83 -3.15 -7.25 -2.88
CA GLN A 83 -3.51 -8.51 -2.21
C GLN A 83 -3.26 -9.72 -3.10
N LEU A 84 -3.62 -9.60 -4.39
CA LEU A 84 -3.38 -10.65 -5.37
C LEU A 84 -1.87 -10.90 -5.54
N GLU A 85 -1.08 -9.84 -5.59
CA GLU A 85 0.38 -9.92 -5.71
C GLU A 85 1.01 -10.60 -4.50
N CYS A 86 0.57 -10.24 -3.30
CA CYS A 86 1.02 -10.90 -2.07
C CYS A 86 0.77 -12.41 -2.13
N GLN A 87 -0.43 -12.82 -2.57
CA GLN A 87 -0.79 -14.22 -2.66
C GLN A 87 0.01 -14.96 -3.72
N LEU A 88 0.24 -14.36 -4.87
CA LEU A 88 1.07 -14.95 -5.93
C LEU A 88 2.50 -15.18 -5.44
N VAL A 89 3.11 -14.17 -4.83
CA VAL A 89 4.48 -14.26 -4.29
C VAL A 89 4.57 -15.33 -3.20
N ALA A 90 3.57 -15.40 -2.31
CA ALA A 90 3.51 -16.45 -1.28
C ALA A 90 3.39 -17.87 -1.85
N ASN A 91 2.89 -18.00 -3.08
CA ASN A 91 2.82 -19.26 -3.83
C ASN A 91 3.96 -19.42 -4.85
N GLY A 92 5.03 -18.62 -4.74
CA GLY A 92 6.23 -18.74 -5.57
C GLY A 92 6.09 -18.18 -7.00
N ILE A 93 5.05 -17.38 -7.26
CA ILE A 93 4.77 -16.78 -8.56
C ILE A 93 5.23 -15.31 -8.54
N SER A 94 6.18 -14.96 -9.40
CA SER A 94 6.78 -13.61 -9.45
C SER A 94 6.16 -12.75 -10.55
N TYR A 95 5.98 -11.47 -10.24
CA TYR A 95 5.47 -10.39 -11.11
C TYR A 95 6.12 -10.36 -12.50
N GLY A 96 7.43 -10.59 -12.59
CA GLY A 96 8.18 -10.51 -13.86
C GLY A 96 7.82 -11.57 -14.91
N LYS A 97 6.95 -12.54 -14.58
CA LYS A 97 6.47 -13.58 -15.50
C LYS A 97 5.02 -13.38 -15.95
N GLY A 98 4.37 -12.32 -15.49
CA GLY A 98 2.95 -12.06 -15.72
C GLY A 98 2.03 -12.91 -14.83
N TYR A 99 0.74 -12.59 -14.89
CA TYR A 99 -0.29 -13.29 -14.13
C TYR A 99 -0.65 -14.65 -14.79
N PRO A 100 -0.82 -15.73 -14.01
CA PRO A 100 -1.36 -16.97 -14.52
C PRO A 100 -2.72 -16.75 -15.20
N ASN A 101 -2.90 -17.34 -16.38
CA ASN A 101 -4.17 -17.35 -17.10
C ASN A 101 -4.50 -18.78 -17.55
N PRO A 102 -5.55 -19.42 -17.00
CA PRO A 102 -6.48 -18.86 -16.01
C PRO A 102 -5.85 -18.71 -14.62
N MET A 103 -6.27 -17.69 -13.89
CA MET A 103 -5.87 -17.49 -12.50
C MET A 103 -6.50 -18.59 -11.62
N PRO A 104 -5.71 -19.40 -10.88
CA PRO A 104 -6.26 -20.43 -10.01
C PRO A 104 -7.19 -19.86 -8.95
N GLU A 105 -8.35 -20.49 -8.73
CA GLU A 105 -9.34 -20.01 -7.74
C GLU A 105 -8.76 -19.95 -6.33
N LEU A 106 -7.89 -20.88 -5.94
CA LEU A 106 -7.19 -20.85 -4.65
C LEU A 106 -6.35 -19.57 -4.44
N ILE A 107 -5.77 -19.02 -5.50
CA ILE A 107 -5.04 -17.74 -5.44
C ILE A 107 -6.02 -16.59 -5.26
N LYS A 108 -7.13 -16.57 -6.00
CA LYS A 108 -8.15 -15.50 -5.87
C LYS A 108 -8.78 -15.48 -4.48
N VAL A 109 -9.08 -16.65 -3.91
CA VAL A 109 -9.67 -16.75 -2.57
C VAL A 109 -8.64 -16.36 -1.51
N GLY A 110 -7.41 -16.88 -1.58
CA GLY A 110 -6.36 -16.59 -0.60
C GLY A 110 -5.90 -15.13 -0.59
N ALA A 111 -6.01 -14.41 -1.70
CA ALA A 111 -5.71 -12.97 -1.76
C ALA A 111 -6.48 -12.18 -0.69
N LYS A 112 -7.73 -12.55 -0.40
CA LYS A 112 -8.61 -11.85 0.55
C LYS A 112 -8.14 -11.91 2.01
N ASP A 113 -7.18 -12.77 2.32
CA ASP A 113 -6.63 -12.93 3.67
C ASP A 113 -5.31 -12.18 3.88
N TRP A 114 -4.83 -11.48 2.86
CA TRP A 114 -3.83 -10.43 3.02
C TRP A 114 -4.48 -9.15 3.52
N GLN A 115 -3.81 -8.47 4.44
CA GLN A 115 -4.21 -7.15 4.94
C GLN A 115 -3.00 -6.23 5.05
N LEU A 116 -3.25 -4.92 4.95
CA LEU A 116 -2.25 -3.92 5.22
C LEU A 116 -1.79 -4.04 6.68
N LEU A 117 -0.48 -4.13 6.89
CA LEU A 117 0.14 -3.99 8.20
C LEU A 117 0.52 -2.54 8.44
N LEU A 118 1.25 -1.93 7.51
CA LEU A 118 1.78 -0.57 7.62
C LEU A 118 1.90 0.07 6.23
N GLN A 119 1.40 1.29 6.08
CA GLN A 119 1.68 2.18 4.96
C GLN A 119 2.54 3.34 5.47
N ILE A 120 3.61 3.64 4.74
CA ILE A 120 4.48 4.80 4.97
C ILE A 120 4.45 5.65 3.70
N ASP A 121 3.93 6.86 3.82
CA ASP A 121 3.84 7.80 2.71
C ASP A 121 5.16 8.54 2.51
N THR A 122 5.27 9.21 1.37
CA THR A 122 6.20 10.32 1.21
C THR A 122 5.80 11.43 2.18
N ASP A 123 6.77 11.96 2.92
CA ASP A 123 6.60 12.95 3.99
C ASP A 123 7.86 13.81 4.09
N GLU A 124 7.96 14.79 3.19
CA GLU A 124 9.13 15.65 3.03
C GLU A 124 9.26 16.70 4.13
N GLU A 125 8.15 17.15 4.71
CA GLU A 125 8.18 18.22 5.72
C GLU A 125 8.86 17.73 7.01
N ASN A 126 8.45 16.56 7.52
CA ASN A 126 9.03 15.93 8.69
C ASN A 126 8.49 14.50 8.83
N PRO A 127 9.26 13.45 8.49
CA PRO A 127 10.70 13.35 8.74
C PRO A 127 11.64 13.53 7.53
N GLY A 128 11.17 13.94 6.35
CA GLY A 128 12.01 14.10 5.16
C GLY A 128 12.10 12.86 4.27
N TRP A 129 11.04 12.05 4.22
CA TRP A 129 10.97 10.84 3.40
C TRP A 129 10.45 11.14 1.99
N MET A 130 11.16 10.63 0.98
CA MET A 130 10.77 10.63 -0.43
C MET A 130 10.94 9.22 -1.01
N TRP A 131 9.87 8.66 -1.58
CA TRP A 131 9.87 7.31 -2.12
C TRP A 131 9.66 7.33 -3.65
N GLY A 132 10.75 7.36 -4.42
CA GLY A 132 10.64 7.50 -5.88
C GLY A 132 10.07 8.86 -6.27
N ASP A 133 9.05 8.88 -7.12
CA ASP A 133 8.30 10.10 -7.48
C ASP A 133 7.02 10.23 -6.62
N VAL A 134 7.20 10.64 -5.36
CA VAL A 134 6.10 10.84 -4.39
C VAL A 134 5.27 9.56 -4.13
N GLY A 135 5.97 8.43 -4.04
CA GLY A 135 5.38 7.11 -3.80
C GLY A 135 5.14 6.78 -2.33
N ARG A 136 4.82 5.51 -2.10
CA ARG A 136 4.53 4.94 -0.77
C ARG A 136 5.11 3.55 -0.62
N ILE A 137 5.49 3.25 0.62
CA ILE A 137 5.90 1.91 1.04
C ILE A 137 4.74 1.23 1.74
N TYR A 138 4.49 -0.04 1.41
CA TYR A 138 3.45 -0.87 2.01
C TYR A 138 4.04 -2.16 2.56
N TYR A 139 3.67 -2.47 3.78
CA TYR A 139 3.90 -3.75 4.43
C TYR A 139 2.57 -4.49 4.50
N TRP A 140 2.54 -5.69 3.94
CA TRP A 140 1.38 -6.57 3.93
C TRP A 140 1.66 -7.84 4.71
N ILE A 141 0.63 -8.37 5.38
CA ILE A 141 0.74 -9.61 6.15
C ILE A 141 -0.51 -10.47 5.95
N HIS A 142 -0.32 -11.78 5.87
CA HIS A 142 -1.45 -12.71 5.90
C HIS A 142 -2.07 -12.76 7.30
N LYS A 143 -3.40 -12.83 7.42
CA LYS A 143 -4.11 -12.86 8.72
C LYS A 143 -3.59 -13.94 9.66
N ASP A 144 -3.31 -15.15 9.15
CA ASP A 144 -2.77 -16.25 9.96
C ASP A 144 -1.35 -15.97 10.48
N ASP A 145 -0.53 -15.26 9.69
CA ASP A 145 0.81 -14.86 10.11
C ASP A 145 0.75 -13.76 11.17
N LEU A 146 -0.18 -12.80 11.02
CA LEU A 146 -0.40 -11.78 12.03
C LEU A 146 -0.87 -12.39 13.35
N ALA A 147 -1.83 -13.32 13.31
CA ALA A 147 -2.35 -14.01 14.49
C ALA A 147 -1.24 -14.81 15.21
N ALA A 148 -0.35 -15.43 14.46
CA ALA A 148 0.78 -16.19 14.99
C ALA A 148 2.05 -15.34 15.23
N ARG A 149 2.01 -14.02 14.99
CA ARG A 149 3.15 -13.09 15.12
C ARG A 149 4.37 -13.45 14.27
N ARG A 150 4.14 -14.04 13.09
CA ARG A 150 5.18 -14.41 12.11
C ARG A 150 5.51 -13.23 11.19
N PHE A 151 6.09 -12.18 11.76
CA PHE A 151 6.43 -10.96 11.02
C PHE A 151 7.56 -11.17 9.98
N GLU A 152 8.29 -12.28 10.05
CA GLU A 152 9.21 -12.71 8.99
C GLU A 152 8.51 -13.00 7.65
N ASN A 153 7.18 -13.20 7.66
CA ASN A 153 6.38 -13.44 6.46
C ASN A 153 5.76 -12.17 5.87
N VAL A 154 6.09 -10.98 6.38
CA VAL A 154 5.62 -9.71 5.82
C VAL A 154 6.12 -9.54 4.38
N ARG A 155 5.31 -8.89 3.54
CA ARG A 155 5.64 -8.52 2.17
C ARG A 155 5.78 -7.01 2.07
N LEU A 156 6.83 -6.58 1.37
CA LEU A 156 7.15 -5.17 1.16
C LEU A 156 6.88 -4.81 -0.29
N PHE A 157 6.16 -3.71 -0.50
CA PHE A 157 5.94 -3.09 -1.80
C PHE A 157 6.35 -1.62 -1.74
N LEU A 158 6.88 -1.13 -2.85
CA LEU A 158 7.02 0.29 -3.16
C LEU A 158 6.19 0.53 -4.40
N GLN A 159 5.23 1.44 -4.34
CA GLN A 159 4.53 1.96 -5.53
C GLN A 159 4.82 3.46 -5.62
N CYS A 160 5.12 3.94 -6.83
CA CYS A 160 5.29 5.36 -7.16
C CYS A 160 4.80 5.60 -8.59
N SER A 161 4.65 6.87 -8.96
CA SER A 161 4.30 7.26 -10.33
C SER A 161 5.52 7.24 -11.27
#